data_AF-A0AAD8S264-F1
#
_entry.id   AF-A0AAD8S264-F1
#
_cell.length_a   1.000
_cell.length_b   1.000
_cell.length_c   1.000
_cell.angle_alpha   90.00
_cell.angle_beta   90.00
_cell.angle_gamma   90.00
#
_symmetry.space_group_name_H-M   'P 1'
#
loop_
_entity.id
_entity.type
_entity.pdbx_description
1 polymer ?
#
loop_
_entity_poly.entity_id
_entity_poly.type
_entity_poly.pdbx_seq_one_letter_code
_entity_poly.pdbx_strand_id
1 'polypeptide(L)'
;MTFSTAFSTNAVSICKALSLTEVTRLERSRRYLLCLQPGSFPLDGSQLNDFAALVHDRMTECVYSSKLTSFRSDVVPEPVSVIPVMEKGRQALEEINLKMGLAFDEQDIKYYTHLFRDDIKRNPTTVQLFDIAQSNSEHSRHWFF
;
A
#
# COMPACT_ATOMS: atom_id res chain seq x y z
N MET A 1 0.52 11.02 6.48
CA MET A 1 1.16 9.69 6.45
C MET A 1 0.08 8.67 6.71
N THR A 2 -0.22 7.81 5.74
CA THR A 2 -1.34 6.84 5.82
C THR A 2 -0.97 5.55 6.56
N PHE A 3 0.31 5.18 6.58
CA PHE A 3 0.79 4.02 7.32
C PHE A 3 1.15 4.41 8.76
N SER A 4 1.09 3.47 9.70
CA SER A 4 1.54 3.64 11.10
C SER A 4 2.80 2.81 11.34
N THR A 5 3.80 3.39 12.00
CA THR A 5 5.03 2.66 12.31
C THR A 5 4.83 1.62 13.42
N ALA A 6 5.70 0.61 13.49
CA ALA A 6 5.71 -0.32 14.62
C ALA A 6 5.96 0.40 15.97
N PHE A 7 6.74 1.48 15.96
CA PHE A 7 6.93 2.35 17.13
C PHE A 7 5.59 2.95 17.58
N SER A 8 4.79 3.47 16.65
CA SER A 8 3.48 4.03 16.97
C SER A 8 2.55 3.02 17.62
N THR A 9 2.46 1.81 17.06
CA THR A 9 1.65 0.73 17.64
C THR A 9 2.06 0.44 19.09
N ASN A 10 3.35 0.30 19.35
CA ASN A 10 3.85 0.01 20.69
C ASN A 10 3.65 1.18 21.66
N ALA A 11 3.92 2.41 21.21
CA ALA A 11 3.76 3.61 22.03
C ALA A 11 2.30 3.84 22.41
N VAL A 12 1.37 3.70 21.46
CA VAL A 12 -0.07 3.79 21.73
C VAL A 12 -0.52 2.67 22.67
N SER A 13 0.02 1.45 22.53
CA SER A 13 -0.26 0.34 23.45
C SER A 13 0.15 0.69 24.90
N ILE A 14 1.34 1.26 25.08
CA ILE A 14 1.81 1.75 26.40
C ILE A 14 0.88 2.84 26.94
N CYS A 15 0.49 3.82 26.13
CA CYS A 15 -0.46 4.86 26.54
C CYS A 15 -1.79 4.25 27.03
N LYS A 16 -2.33 3.27 26.30
CA LYS A 16 -3.55 2.55 26.70
C LYS A 16 -3.37 1.80 28.01
N ALA A 17 -2.24 1.13 28.22
CA ALA A 17 -1.94 0.43 29.48
C ALA A 17 -1.87 1.39 30.68
N LEU A 18 -1.48 2.64 30.46
CA LEU A 18 -1.49 3.71 31.45
C LEU A 18 -2.82 4.48 31.53
N SER A 19 -3.89 3.96 30.91
CA SER A 19 -5.22 4.61 30.85
C SER A 19 -5.26 5.97 30.14
N LEU A 20 -4.27 6.28 29.30
CA LEU A 20 -4.25 7.46 28.44
C LEU A 20 -4.98 7.16 27.11
N THR A 21 -6.29 6.95 27.18
CA THR A 21 -7.12 6.50 26.03
C THR A 21 -7.31 7.53 24.93
N GLU A 22 -7.13 8.82 25.24
CA GLU A 22 -7.21 9.92 24.28
C GLU A 22 -6.08 9.86 23.22
N VAL A 23 -4.96 9.20 23.52
CA VAL A 23 -3.84 9.05 22.59
C VAL A 23 -4.16 7.95 21.57
N THR A 24 -4.72 8.36 20.43
CA THR A 24 -5.08 7.44 19.34
C THR A 24 -3.91 7.15 18.39
N ARG A 25 -2.91 8.03 18.33
CA ARG A 25 -1.72 7.88 17.49
C ARG A 25 -0.53 8.66 18.04
N LEU A 26 0.66 8.06 18.02
CA LEU A 26 1.91 8.68 18.45
C LEU A 26 3.03 8.26 17.51
N GLU A 27 3.70 9.21 16.85
CA GLU A 27 4.80 8.90 15.93
C GLU A 27 6.11 9.52 16.38
N ARG A 28 7.21 8.94 15.91
CA ARG A 28 8.57 9.46 16.09
C ARG A 28 9.08 10.03 14.77
N SER A 29 9.63 11.24 14.83
CA SER A 29 10.36 11.84 13.71
C SER A 29 11.81 12.14 14.10
N ARG A 30 12.67 12.30 13.09
CA ARG A 30 14.06 12.74 13.24
C ARG A 30 14.18 14.15 12.66
N ARG A 31 14.77 15.07 13.43
CA ARG A 31 15.01 16.44 12.98
C ARG A 31 16.51 16.67 12.89
N TYR A 32 16.97 17.04 11.69
CA TYR A 32 18.36 17.39 11.43
C TYR A 32 18.49 18.91 11.44
N LEU A 33 19.48 19.40 12.19
CA LEU A 33 19.93 20.79 12.11
C LEU A 33 21.23 20.79 11.32
N LEU A 34 21.21 21.45 10.16
CA LEU A 34 22.39 21.57 9.30
C LEU A 34 23.11 22.88 9.60
N CYS A 35 24.32 22.78 10.13
CA CYS A 35 25.18 23.92 10.43
C CYS A 35 26.14 24.13 9.26
N LEU A 36 26.02 25.27 8.58
CA LEU A 36 26.90 25.65 7.48
C LEU A 36 28.09 26.47 8.01
N GLN A 37 29.22 26.42 7.31
CA GLN A 37 30.38 27.23 7.67
C GLN A 37 30.07 28.72 7.51
N PRO A 38 30.65 29.61 8.34
CA PRO A 38 30.48 31.06 8.20
C PRO A 38 30.82 31.53 6.76
N GLY A 39 29.96 32.35 6.17
CA GLY A 39 30.09 32.80 4.78
C GLY A 39 29.53 31.85 3.72
N SER A 40 29.02 30.67 4.11
CA SER A 40 28.30 29.78 3.19
C SER A 40 26.91 30.33 2.87
N PHE A 41 26.46 30.12 1.64
CA PHE A 41 25.07 30.38 1.26
C PHE A 41 24.12 29.33 1.83
N PRO A 42 22.83 29.64 2.05
CA PRO A 42 21.81 28.65 2.39
C PRO A 42 21.79 27.51 1.36
N LEU A 43 21.53 26.28 1.84
CA LEU A 43 21.40 25.13 0.95
C LEU A 43 20.22 25.31 -0.01
N ASP A 44 20.42 24.96 -1.26
CA ASP A 44 19.34 24.90 -2.24
C ASP A 44 18.54 23.58 -2.12
N GLY A 45 17.46 23.48 -2.90
CA GLY A 45 16.60 22.29 -2.89
C GLY A 45 17.30 21.00 -3.36
N SER A 46 18.28 21.10 -4.25
CA SER A 46 19.03 19.92 -4.73
C SER A 46 19.93 19.39 -3.62
N GLN A 47 20.68 20.27 -2.97
CA GLN A 47 21.57 19.93 -1.87
C GLN A 47 20.81 19.36 -0.67
N LEU A 48 19.60 19.87 -0.39
CA LEU A 48 18.73 19.31 0.64
C LEU A 48 18.24 17.90 0.27
N ASN A 49 17.91 17.65 -1.00
CA ASN A 49 17.51 16.32 -1.46
C ASN A 49 18.67 15.33 -1.40
N ASP A 50 19.87 15.75 -1.78
CA ASP A 50 21.09 14.93 -1.69
C ASP A 50 21.38 14.56 -0.24
N PHE A 51 21.31 15.52 0.68
CA PHE A 51 21.44 15.25 2.11
C PHE A 51 20.35 14.30 2.60
N ALA A 52 19.09 14.56 2.24
CA ALA A 52 17.98 13.71 2.64
C ALA A 52 18.25 12.26 2.21
N ALA A 53 18.62 12.02 0.96
CA ALA A 53 18.91 10.69 0.41
C ALA A 53 19.98 9.90 1.21
N LEU A 54 20.87 10.58 1.93
CA LEU A 54 21.86 9.95 2.81
C LEU A 54 21.31 9.53 4.17
N VAL A 55 20.26 10.18 4.67
CA VAL A 55 19.81 10.05 6.08
C VAL A 55 18.43 9.45 6.27
N HIS A 56 17.66 9.27 5.19
CA HIS A 56 16.35 8.60 5.21
C HIS A 56 16.29 7.43 4.23
N ASP A 57 15.41 6.49 4.53
CA ASP A 57 15.03 5.43 3.60
C ASP A 57 13.83 5.86 2.75
N ARG A 58 14.03 5.97 1.45
CA ARG A 58 12.97 6.37 0.50
C ARG A 58 11.74 5.45 0.51
N MET A 59 11.89 4.19 0.93
CA MET A 59 10.81 3.21 0.91
C MET A 59 9.92 3.29 2.15
N THR A 60 10.47 3.76 3.28
CA THR A 60 9.80 3.70 4.59
C THR A 60 9.66 5.04 5.28
N GLU A 61 10.31 6.09 4.78
CA GLU A 61 10.32 7.42 5.39
C GLU A 61 10.00 8.53 4.39
N CYS A 62 9.64 9.70 4.91
CA CYS A 62 9.27 10.87 4.11
C CYS A 62 9.89 12.13 4.71
N VAL A 63 10.38 13.02 3.86
CA VAL A 63 10.95 14.31 4.26
C VAL A 63 9.82 15.30 4.52
N TYR A 64 9.88 15.95 5.69
CA TYR A 64 8.95 17.02 6.07
C TYR A 64 9.70 18.35 6.15
N SER A 65 9.22 19.35 5.39
CA SER A 65 9.76 20.71 5.44
C SER A 65 9.37 21.46 6.72
N SER A 66 8.31 21.04 7.39
CA SER A 66 7.80 21.64 8.62
C SER A 66 7.23 20.58 9.56
N LYS A 67 6.96 20.96 10.81
CA LYS A 67 6.38 20.06 11.80
C LYS A 67 4.96 19.64 11.37
N LEU A 68 4.71 18.34 11.37
CA LEU A 68 3.36 17.78 11.18
C LEU A 68 2.39 18.32 12.23
N THR A 69 1.24 18.80 11.77
CA THR A 69 0.13 19.29 12.62
C THR A 69 -0.98 18.26 12.81
N SER A 70 -1.06 17.26 11.92
CA SER A 70 -2.10 16.23 11.94
C SER A 70 -1.63 14.95 11.25
N PHE A 71 -2.18 13.81 11.68
CA PHE A 71 -2.02 12.51 11.02
C PHE A 71 -3.18 12.16 10.08
N ARG A 72 -4.20 13.02 9.98
CA ARG A 72 -5.34 12.79 9.11
C ARG A 72 -4.89 12.67 7.66
N SER A 73 -5.54 11.79 6.93
CA SER A 73 -5.34 11.61 5.51
C SER A 73 -6.69 11.71 4.83
N ASP A 74 -6.71 12.38 3.68
CA ASP A 74 -7.89 12.49 2.82
C ASP A 74 -8.09 11.25 1.93
N VAL A 75 -7.35 10.17 2.18
CA VAL A 75 -7.49 8.91 1.45
C VAL A 75 -8.82 8.26 1.80
N VAL A 76 -9.64 8.07 0.77
CA VAL A 76 -10.92 7.37 0.85
C VAL A 76 -10.70 5.92 0.40
N PRO A 77 -11.22 4.91 1.12
CA PRO A 77 -11.17 3.52 0.67
C PRO A 77 -11.78 3.36 -0.73
N GLU A 78 -11.08 2.64 -1.61
CA GLU A 78 -11.60 2.34 -2.95
C GLU A 78 -12.82 1.40 -2.84
N PRO A 79 -13.91 1.67 -3.57
CA PRO A 79 -15.08 0.80 -3.54
C PRO A 79 -14.81 -0.55 -4.19
N VAL A 80 -15.48 -1.59 -3.69
CA VAL A 80 -15.51 -2.90 -4.34
C VAL A 80 -16.24 -2.77 -5.68
N SER A 81 -15.66 -3.32 -6.74
CA SER A 81 -16.30 -3.36 -8.06
C SER A 81 -16.61 -4.79 -8.49
N VAL A 82 -17.68 -4.93 -9.29
CA VAL A 82 -18.13 -6.19 -9.88
C VAL A 82 -17.58 -6.27 -11.31
N ILE A 83 -16.93 -7.37 -11.63
CA ILE A 83 -16.26 -7.58 -12.92
C ILE A 83 -17.20 -8.33 -13.87
N PRO A 84 -17.54 -7.77 -15.05
CA PRO A 84 -18.61 -8.28 -15.92
C PRO A 84 -18.16 -9.49 -16.76
N VAL A 85 -17.82 -10.60 -16.10
CA VAL A 85 -17.40 -11.86 -16.73
C VAL A 85 -18.58 -12.58 -17.41
N MET A 86 -19.80 -12.43 -16.89
CA MET A 86 -20.99 -13.00 -17.53
C MET A 86 -21.25 -12.37 -18.90
N GLU A 87 -21.07 -11.06 -18.99
CA GLU A 87 -21.35 -10.25 -20.17
C GLU A 87 -20.18 -10.22 -21.15
N LYS A 88 -18.95 -10.02 -20.66
CA LYS A 88 -17.75 -9.88 -21.50
C LYS A 88 -16.87 -11.13 -21.53
N GLY A 89 -17.19 -12.15 -20.75
CA GLY A 89 -16.40 -13.37 -20.67
C GLY A 89 -14.95 -13.10 -20.28
N ARG A 90 -14.07 -13.79 -20.98
CA ARG A 90 -12.61 -13.74 -20.83
C ARG A 90 -12.04 -12.31 -20.84
N GLN A 91 -12.55 -11.44 -21.70
CA GLN A 91 -12.02 -10.08 -21.84
C GLN A 91 -12.08 -9.28 -20.53
N ALA A 92 -13.14 -9.46 -19.73
CA ALA A 92 -13.23 -8.78 -18.44
C ALA A 92 -12.15 -9.24 -17.44
N LEU A 93 -11.74 -10.50 -17.52
CA LEU A 93 -10.66 -11.02 -16.67
C LEU A 93 -9.28 -10.55 -17.13
N GLU A 94 -9.05 -10.44 -18.44
CA GLU A 94 -7.80 -9.89 -18.98
C GLU A 94 -7.62 -8.42 -18.60
N GLU A 95 -8.68 -7.61 -18.74
CA GLU A 95 -8.68 -6.19 -18.36
C GLU A 95 -8.35 -6.00 -16.87
N ILE A 96 -9.00 -6.76 -15.98
CA ILE A 96 -8.79 -6.62 -14.53
C ILE A 96 -7.45 -7.24 -14.09
N ASN A 97 -6.98 -8.30 -14.74
CA ASN A 97 -5.67 -8.90 -14.47
C ASN A 97 -4.55 -7.88 -14.70
N LEU A 98 -4.59 -7.16 -15.83
CA LEU A 98 -3.63 -6.10 -16.13
C LEU A 98 -3.77 -4.91 -15.17
N LYS A 99 -5.01 -4.47 -14.90
CA LYS A 99 -5.27 -3.31 -14.05
C LYS A 99 -4.80 -3.51 -12.61
N MET A 100 -5.03 -4.68 -12.03
CA MET A 100 -4.72 -4.99 -10.63
C MET A 100 -3.40 -5.75 -10.45
N GLY A 101 -2.74 -6.16 -11.53
CA GLY A 101 -1.50 -6.95 -11.47
C GLY A 101 -1.72 -8.31 -10.82
N LEU A 102 -2.79 -9.03 -11.22
CA LEU A 102 -3.17 -10.31 -10.60
C LEU A 102 -2.27 -11.47 -11.01
N ALA A 103 -1.47 -11.29 -12.08
CA ALA A 103 -0.53 -12.28 -12.61
C ALA A 103 -1.18 -13.61 -13.02
N PHE A 104 -2.45 -13.59 -13.42
CA PHE A 104 -3.10 -14.76 -14.01
C PHE A 104 -2.47 -15.11 -15.35
N ASP A 105 -2.18 -16.39 -15.52
CA ASP A 105 -1.72 -16.94 -16.79
C ASP A 105 -2.89 -17.35 -17.71
N GLU A 106 -2.55 -17.93 -18.86
CA GLU A 106 -3.54 -18.37 -19.84
C GLU A 106 -4.52 -19.42 -19.29
N GLN A 107 -4.03 -20.32 -18.43
CA GLN A 107 -4.83 -21.40 -17.85
C GLN A 107 -5.76 -20.85 -16.76
N ASP A 108 -5.24 -19.95 -15.92
CA ASP A 108 -6.01 -19.21 -14.91
C ASP A 108 -7.17 -18.46 -15.55
N ILE A 109 -6.89 -17.63 -16.56
CA ILE A 109 -7.92 -16.84 -17.25
C ILE A 109 -9.00 -17.74 -17.85
N LYS A 110 -8.60 -18.86 -18.49
CA LYS A 110 -9.54 -19.83 -19.03
C LYS A 110 -10.39 -20.47 -17.94
N TYR A 111 -9.75 -20.94 -16.86
CA TYR A 111 -10.42 -21.63 -15.77
C TYR A 111 -11.40 -20.72 -15.03
N TYR A 112 -10.97 -19.52 -14.64
CA TYR A 112 -11.84 -18.59 -13.92
C TYR A 112 -12.97 -18.03 -14.80
N THR A 113 -12.74 -17.90 -16.12
CA THR A 113 -13.83 -17.56 -17.04
C THR A 113 -14.92 -18.63 -17.00
N HIS A 114 -14.55 -19.91 -17.14
CA HIS A 114 -15.50 -21.03 -17.08
C HIS A 114 -16.18 -21.09 -15.70
N LEU A 115 -15.40 -21.00 -14.62
CA LEU A 115 -15.90 -21.08 -13.26
C LEU A 115 -16.99 -20.02 -13.00
N PHE A 116 -16.72 -18.75 -13.30
CA PHE A 116 -17.69 -17.69 -13.01
C PHE A 116 -18.86 -17.67 -13.98
N ARG A 117 -18.62 -18.01 -15.25
CA ARG A 117 -19.64 -17.94 -16.30
C ARG A 117 -20.57 -19.15 -16.33
N ASP A 118 -19.99 -20.35 -16.27
CA ASP A 118 -20.68 -21.60 -16.59
C ASP A 118 -21.08 -22.35 -15.31
N ASP A 119 -20.19 -22.38 -14.30
CA ASP A 119 -20.43 -23.13 -13.06
C ASP A 119 -21.19 -22.30 -12.01
N ILE A 120 -20.63 -21.15 -11.62
CA ILE A 120 -21.20 -20.28 -10.57
C ILE A 120 -22.29 -19.37 -11.15
N LYS A 121 -22.19 -19.01 -12.44
CA LYS A 121 -23.14 -18.16 -13.16
C LYS A 121 -23.35 -16.78 -12.53
N ARG A 122 -22.26 -16.14 -12.09
CA ARG A 122 -22.29 -14.77 -11.57
C ARG A 122 -20.97 -14.05 -11.80
N ASN A 123 -21.04 -12.72 -11.81
CA ASN A 123 -19.87 -11.86 -11.85
C ASN A 123 -19.06 -11.93 -10.53
N PRO A 124 -17.72 -12.07 -10.59
CA PRO A 124 -16.86 -11.93 -9.42
C PRO A 124 -16.69 -10.47 -9.01
N THR A 125 -16.30 -10.25 -7.75
CA THR A 125 -15.84 -8.94 -7.27
C THR A 125 -14.32 -8.81 -7.36
N THR A 126 -13.80 -7.57 -7.33
CA THR A 126 -12.36 -7.32 -7.25
C THR A 126 -11.70 -8.01 -6.06
N VAL A 127 -12.37 -8.05 -4.91
CA VAL A 127 -11.87 -8.73 -3.70
C VAL A 127 -11.74 -10.24 -3.93
N GLN A 128 -12.73 -10.87 -4.59
CA GLN A 128 -12.68 -12.30 -4.89
C GLN A 128 -11.55 -12.64 -5.86
N LEU A 129 -11.37 -11.84 -6.91
CA LEU A 129 -10.28 -12.07 -7.86
C LEU A 129 -8.91 -11.84 -7.24
N PHE A 130 -8.77 -10.85 -6.36
CA PHE A 130 -7.52 -10.62 -5.64
C PHE A 130 -7.19 -11.78 -4.70
N ASP A 131 -8.16 -12.28 -3.95
CA ASP A 131 -7.99 -13.45 -3.07
C ASP A 131 -7.58 -14.71 -3.85
N ILE A 132 -8.25 -14.98 -4.98
CA ILE A 132 -7.90 -16.08 -5.90
C ILE A 132 -6.45 -15.95 -6.39
N ALA A 133 -6.03 -14.75 -6.80
CA ALA A 133 -4.68 -14.49 -7.29
C ALA A 133 -3.61 -14.76 -6.21
N GLN A 134 -3.83 -14.30 -4.98
CA GLN A 134 -2.87 -14.53 -3.90
C GLN A 134 -2.84 -16.00 -3.47
N SER A 135 -4.02 -16.62 -3.34
CA SER A 135 -4.18 -18.00 -2.90
C SER A 135 -3.68 -19.04 -3.91
N ASN A 136 -3.64 -18.70 -5.21
CA ASN A 136 -3.17 -19.61 -6.27
C ASN A 136 -1.85 -19.19 -6.91
N SER A 137 -1.18 -18.16 -6.38
CA SER A 137 0.19 -17.84 -6.77
C SER A 137 1.15 -19.01 -6.51
N GLU A 138 2.26 -19.06 -7.26
CA GLU A 138 3.30 -20.08 -7.06
C GLU A 138 3.81 -20.12 -5.62
N HIS A 139 3.96 -18.95 -4.99
CA HIS A 139 4.42 -18.84 -3.61
C HIS A 139 3.46 -19.52 -2.61
N SER A 140 2.15 -19.54 -2.90
CA SER A 140 1.13 -20.11 -2.01
C SER A 140 0.85 -21.58 -2.28
N ARG A 141 0.91 -22.00 -3.56
CA ARG A 141 0.52 -23.35 -4.00
C ARG A 141 1.67 -24.28 -4.28
N HIS A 142 2.87 -23.73 -4.51
CA HIS A 142 4.05 -24.50 -4.87
C HIS A 142 3.80 -25.39 -6.08
N TRP A 143 3.29 -24.85 -7.19
CA TRP A 143 2.93 -25.66 -8.37
C TRP A 143 4.13 -26.39 -8.98
N PHE A 144 5.35 -25.90 -8.74
CA PHE A 144 6.57 -26.57 -9.18
C PHE A 144 7.01 -27.75 -8.28
N PHE A 145 6.67 -27.73 -6.99
CA PHE A 145 7.16 -28.70 -6.00
C PHE A 145 6.15 -29.82 -5.73
#